data_AF-A0A3Q0EF87-F1
#
_entry.id   AF-A0A3Q0EF87-F1
#
_cell.length_a   1.000
_cell.length_b   1.000
_cell.length_c   1.000
_cell.angle_alpha   90.00
_cell.angle_beta   90.00
_cell.angle_gamma   90.00
#
_symmetry.space_group_name_H-M   'P 1'
#
loop_
_entity.id
_entity.type
_entity.pdbx_description
1 polymer ?
#
loop_
_entity_poly.entity_id
_entity_poly.type
_entity_poly.pdbx_seq_one_letter_code
_entity_poly.pdbx_strand_id
1 'polypeptide(L)'
;MSVSEIFVELQGFLAAEQDIREASPLPPGPLPLPLPLSGWAAPPGPPPSLGLGRRGRLRGFHEHWRFVLQRLVFLAAFVVYLETETLVTREAVTEILGIEPDREKGFHLDVEDYLSGVLILASELSRLSVNSVTAGDYARPLHISTFINELDSGFRLLNLKNDSLRKRYDGLKYDVKKVEEVVYDLSIRGFNKETAAACVEK
;
A
#
# COMPACT_ATOMS: atom_id res chain seq x y z
N MET A 1 9.53 -0.37 14.35
CA MET A 1 8.14 -0.86 14.46
C MET A 1 8.09 -2.25 13.87
N SER A 2 7.34 -3.16 14.48
CA SER A 2 7.03 -4.47 13.90
C SER A 2 6.09 -4.30 12.69
N VAL A 3 6.16 -5.21 11.71
CA VAL A 3 5.24 -5.24 10.56
C VAL A 3 3.79 -5.19 11.03
N SER A 4 3.45 -5.93 12.09
CA SER A 4 2.11 -5.93 12.66
C SER A 4 1.65 -4.55 13.17
N GLU A 5 2.55 -3.76 13.75
CA GLU A 5 2.25 -2.41 14.26
C GLU A 5 1.93 -1.45 13.11
N ILE A 6 2.69 -1.54 12.01
CA ILE A 6 2.46 -0.75 10.79
C ILE A 6 1.06 -1.02 10.25
N PHE A 7 0.65 -2.30 10.17
CA PHE A 7 -0.67 -2.67 9.66
C PHE A 7 -1.81 -2.24 10.59
N VAL A 8 -1.60 -2.23 11.92
CA VAL A 8 -2.58 -1.71 12.88
C VAL A 8 -2.75 -0.20 12.74
N GLU A 9 -1.66 0.55 12.59
CA GLU A 9 -1.74 2.00 12.33
C GLU A 9 -2.47 2.28 11.01
N LEU A 10 -2.13 1.57 9.94
CA LEU A 10 -2.79 1.70 8.64
C LEU A 10 -4.29 1.38 8.69
N GLN A 11 -4.70 0.40 9.50
CA GLN A 11 -6.11 0.10 9.72
C GLN A 11 -6.85 1.27 10.42
N GLY A 12 -6.20 1.93 11.38
CA GLY A 12 -6.72 3.14 12.02
C GLY A 12 -6.90 4.29 11.03
N PHE A 13 -5.92 4.51 10.15
CA PHE A 13 -6.01 5.51 9.09
C PHE A 13 -7.10 5.19 8.06
N LEU A 14 -7.23 3.92 7.64
CA LEU A 14 -8.28 3.47 6.73
C LEU A 14 -9.68 3.65 7.32
N ALA A 15 -9.86 3.39 8.63
CA ALA A 15 -11.13 3.62 9.31
C ALA A 15 -11.47 5.12 9.34
N ALA A 16 -10.51 5.98 9.70
CA ALA A 16 -10.68 7.43 9.68
C ALA A 16 -10.97 7.98 8.27
N GLU A 17 -10.36 7.41 7.23
CA GLU A 17 -10.63 7.81 5.85
C GLU A 17 -12.03 7.38 5.39
N GLN A 18 -12.52 6.22 5.85
CA GLN A 18 -13.88 5.76 5.59
C GLN A 18 -14.92 6.66 6.26
N ASP A 19 -14.71 7.06 7.51
CA ASP A 19 -15.61 7.98 8.22
C ASP A 19 -15.72 9.33 7.50
N ILE A 20 -14.63 9.85 6.95
CA ILE A 20 -14.63 11.10 6.17
C ILE A 20 -15.32 10.93 4.82
N ARG A 21 -15.16 9.78 4.15
CA ARG A 21 -15.86 9.45 2.89
C ARG A 21 -17.38 9.30 3.12
N GLU A 22 -17.78 8.74 4.26
CA GLU A 22 -19.19 8.50 4.62
C GLU A 22 -19.87 9.75 5.19
N ALA A 23 -19.11 10.64 5.86
CA ALA A 23 -19.60 11.92 6.39
C ALA A 23 -19.77 13.05 5.36
N SER A 24 -19.50 12.82 4.07
CA SER A 24 -19.77 13.79 2.99
C SER A 24 -21.09 13.45 2.29
N PRO A 25 -22.25 14.02 2.69
CA PRO A 25 -23.51 13.78 2.02
C PRO A 25 -23.55 14.61 0.73
N LEU A 26 -23.15 14.03 -0.40
CA LEU A 26 -23.61 14.53 -1.69
C LEU A 26 -24.23 13.37 -2.46
N PRO A 27 -25.58 13.32 -2.59
CA PRO A 27 -26.22 12.38 -3.50
C PRO A 27 -25.94 12.79 -4.96
N PRO A 28 -25.75 11.85 -5.90
CA PRO A 28 -25.80 12.15 -7.32
C PRO A 28 -27.27 12.32 -7.74
N GLY A 29 -27.83 13.50 -7.49
CA GLY A 29 -29.11 13.92 -8.06
C GLY A 29 -28.88 14.61 -9.42
N PRO A 30 -29.74 14.41 -10.44
CA PRO A 30 -29.62 15.11 -11.71
C PRO A 30 -29.80 16.62 -11.49
N LEU A 31 -28.94 17.41 -12.14
CA LEU A 31 -28.97 18.86 -12.17
C LEU A 31 -30.38 19.37 -12.57
N PRO A 32 -31.00 20.31 -11.84
CA PRO A 32 -32.25 20.90 -12.30
C PRO A 32 -31.97 21.79 -13.52
N LEU A 33 -32.76 21.56 -14.58
CA LEU A 33 -32.82 22.42 -15.77
C LEU A 33 -33.25 23.85 -15.39
N PRO A 34 -32.83 24.88 -16.13
CA PRO A 34 -33.17 26.27 -15.81
C PRO A 34 -34.66 26.55 -16.09
N LEU A 35 -35.39 26.99 -15.06
CA LEU A 35 -36.73 27.58 -15.21
C LEU A 35 -36.61 29.03 -15.72
N PRO A 36 -37.62 29.54 -16.47
CA PRO A 36 -37.51 30.80 -17.21
C PRO A 36 -37.65 32.04 -16.32
N LEU A 37 -37.04 33.12 -16.81
CA LEU A 37 -36.97 34.47 -16.25
C LEU A 37 -38.34 35.06 -15.90
N SER A 38 -38.59 35.34 -14.61
CA SER A 38 -39.35 36.53 -14.19
C SER A 38 -39.06 36.86 -12.71
N GLY A 39 -38.75 38.13 -12.44
CA GLY A 39 -38.70 38.68 -11.08
C GLY A 39 -37.31 38.94 -10.50
N TRP A 40 -36.54 39.85 -11.10
CA TRP A 40 -35.40 40.50 -10.42
C TRP A 40 -35.94 41.42 -9.31
N ALA A 41 -35.62 41.10 -8.07
CA ALA A 41 -35.60 42.03 -6.94
C ALA A 41 -34.41 41.64 -6.06
N ALA A 42 -33.41 42.53 -5.97
CA ALA A 42 -32.15 42.31 -5.25
C ALA A 42 -32.34 42.21 -3.72
N PRO A 43 -31.34 41.69 -2.99
CA PRO A 43 -30.54 42.63 -2.19
C PRO A 43 -29.01 42.41 -2.31
N PRO A 44 -28.18 43.42 -1.95
CA PRO A 44 -26.73 43.36 -2.08
C PRO A 44 -26.09 42.74 -0.83
N GLY A 45 -25.36 41.64 -1.02
CA GLY A 45 -24.45 41.09 -0.02
C GLY A 45 -23.22 40.53 -0.74
N PRO A 46 -22.01 40.66 -0.18
CA PRO A 46 -20.82 40.14 -0.82
C PRO A 46 -20.90 38.60 -0.89
N PRO A 47 -20.56 37.96 -2.02
CA PRO A 47 -20.59 36.51 -2.10
C PRO A 47 -19.56 35.92 -1.12
N PRO A 48 -19.91 34.87 -0.36
CA PRO A 48 -18.96 34.16 0.47
C PRO A 48 -17.93 33.49 -0.46
N SER A 49 -16.69 33.96 -0.34
CA SER A 49 -15.43 33.28 -0.64
C SER A 49 -15.53 31.98 -1.46
N LEU A 50 -15.17 32.12 -2.74
CA LEU A 50 -14.70 31.06 -3.65
C LEU A 50 -13.67 30.14 -2.96
N GLY A 51 -14.14 29.10 -2.28
CA GLY A 51 -13.29 28.07 -1.64
C GLY A 51 -13.46 26.65 -2.18
N LEU A 52 -14.43 26.40 -3.06
CA LEU A 52 -14.87 25.04 -3.42
C LEU A 52 -14.64 24.63 -4.89
N GLY A 53 -13.83 25.39 -5.63
CA GLY A 53 -13.55 25.09 -7.05
C GLY A 53 -12.27 24.28 -7.34
N ARG A 54 -11.37 24.08 -6.35
CA ARG A 54 -10.07 23.40 -6.55
C ARG A 54 -9.99 21.97 -6.02
N ARG A 55 -10.96 21.49 -5.22
CA ARG A 55 -10.91 20.14 -4.63
C ARG A 55 -11.25 19.01 -5.61
N GLY A 56 -12.03 19.29 -6.65
CA GLY A 56 -12.43 18.28 -7.65
C GLY A 56 -11.38 17.96 -8.72
N ARG A 57 -10.39 18.84 -8.94
CA ARG A 57 -9.50 18.77 -10.11
C ARG A 57 -8.28 17.88 -9.92
N LEU A 58 -7.83 17.66 -8.69
CA LEU A 58 -6.70 16.77 -8.36
C LEU A 58 -7.06 15.28 -8.47
N ARG A 59 -8.33 14.90 -8.24
CA ARG A 59 -8.79 13.51 -8.32
C ARG A 59 -8.72 12.92 -9.74
N GLY A 60 -8.93 13.74 -10.78
CA GLY A 60 -8.88 13.27 -12.17
C GLY A 60 -7.46 12.95 -12.69
N PHE A 61 -6.43 13.56 -12.11
CA PHE A 61 -5.02 13.26 -12.45
C PHE A 61 -4.44 12.12 -11.59
N HIS A 62 -5.12 11.76 -10.49
CA HIS A 62 -4.67 10.71 -9.59
C HIS A 62 -4.48 9.37 -10.31
N GLU A 63 -5.36 9.00 -11.24
CA GLU A 63 -5.24 7.74 -11.98
C GLU A 63 -3.97 7.62 -12.83
N HIS A 64 -3.45 8.73 -13.35
CA HIS A 64 -2.25 8.74 -14.20
C HIS A 64 -0.97 8.52 -13.38
N TRP A 65 -0.93 9.07 -12.17
CA TRP A 65 0.23 8.91 -11.28
C TRP A 65 0.11 7.69 -10.37
N ARG A 66 -1.08 7.12 -10.20
CA ARG A 66 -1.31 5.93 -9.37
C ARG A 66 -0.37 4.79 -9.69
N PHE A 67 -0.23 4.45 -10.97
CA PHE A 67 0.68 3.38 -11.41
C PHE A 67 2.15 3.70 -11.10
N VAL A 68 2.55 4.96 -11.31
CA VAL A 68 3.93 5.40 -11.05
C VAL A 68 4.22 5.40 -9.56
N LEU A 69 3.29 5.88 -8.73
CA LEU A 69 3.43 5.89 -7.27
C LEU A 69 3.53 4.48 -6.71
N GLN A 70 2.66 3.56 -7.11
CA GLN A 70 2.75 2.16 -6.68
C GLN A 70 4.11 1.56 -7.01
N ARG A 71 4.68 1.90 -8.19
CA ARG A 71 6.00 1.43 -8.60
C ARG A 71 7.13 2.10 -7.82
N LEU A 72 7.01 3.39 -7.48
CA LEU A 72 7.97 4.11 -6.65
C LEU A 72 7.97 3.59 -5.21
N VAL A 73 6.79 3.34 -4.62
CA VAL A 73 6.64 2.69 -3.32
C VAL A 73 7.31 1.32 -3.35
N PHE A 74 7.03 0.52 -4.39
CA PHE A 74 7.67 -0.79 -4.56
C PHE A 74 9.20 -0.67 -4.57
N LEU A 75 9.76 0.26 -5.36
CA LEU A 75 11.22 0.44 -5.43
C LEU A 75 11.82 0.87 -4.09
N ALA A 76 11.18 1.82 -3.39
CA ALA A 76 11.62 2.25 -2.08
C ALA A 76 11.58 1.10 -1.06
N ALA A 77 10.48 0.35 -1.03
CA ALA A 77 10.32 -0.81 -0.15
C ALA A 77 11.32 -1.93 -0.49
N PHE A 78 11.63 -2.12 -1.77
CA PHE A 78 12.60 -3.12 -2.20
C PHE A 78 14.03 -2.77 -1.80
N VAL A 79 14.44 -1.50 -1.91
CA VAL A 79 15.76 -1.03 -1.45
C VAL A 79 15.89 -1.24 0.05
N VAL A 80 14.91 -0.80 0.83
CA VAL A 80 14.92 -0.98 2.30
C VAL A 80 14.96 -2.46 2.67
N TYR A 81 14.17 -3.30 1.98
CA TYR A 81 14.20 -4.74 2.22
C TYR A 81 15.58 -5.36 1.96
N LEU A 82 16.30 -4.91 0.92
CA LEU A 82 17.64 -5.41 0.62
C LEU A 82 18.70 -4.94 1.64
N GLU A 83 18.48 -3.82 2.32
CA GLU A 83 19.41 -3.27 3.31
C GLU A 83 19.16 -3.81 4.73
N THR A 84 17.90 -3.90 5.15
CA THR A 84 17.54 -4.20 6.54
C THR A 84 16.63 -5.41 6.70
N GLU A 85 16.17 -6.03 5.62
CA GLU A 85 15.18 -7.14 5.61
C GLU A 85 13.86 -6.80 6.31
N THR A 86 13.53 -5.51 6.46
CA THR A 86 12.31 -5.03 7.12
C THR A 86 11.34 -4.34 6.16
N LEU A 87 10.07 -4.28 6.54
CA LEU A 87 9.07 -3.49 5.80
C LEU A 87 9.27 -2.00 6.09
N VAL A 88 9.34 -1.19 5.02
CA VAL A 88 9.41 0.28 5.12
C VAL A 88 8.10 0.84 5.69
N THR A 89 8.15 1.81 6.59
CA THR A 89 6.92 2.49 7.05
C THR A 89 6.41 3.47 6.00
N ARG A 90 5.12 3.80 6.03
CA ARG A 90 4.53 4.77 5.09
C ARG A 90 5.22 6.13 5.20
N GLU A 91 5.56 6.53 6.42
CA GLU A 91 6.24 7.79 6.75
C GLU A 91 7.63 7.84 6.10
N ALA A 92 8.39 6.74 6.20
CA ALA A 92 9.69 6.62 5.57
C ALA A 92 9.58 6.67 4.04
N VAL A 93 8.56 6.03 3.44
CA VAL A 93 8.32 6.13 1.99
C VAL A 93 7.98 7.57 1.58
N THR A 94 7.16 8.29 2.36
CA THR A 94 6.87 9.69 2.07
C THR A 94 8.10 10.59 2.17
N GLU A 95 8.99 10.32 3.12
CA GLU A 95 10.25 11.04 3.27
C GLU A 95 11.21 10.76 2.09
N ILE A 96 11.36 9.49 1.69
CA ILE A 96 12.17 9.09 0.53
C ILE A 96 11.65 9.72 -0.77
N LEU A 97 10.33 9.81 -0.93
CA LEU A 97 9.70 10.40 -2.11
C LEU A 97 9.60 11.93 -2.05
N GLY A 98 9.94 12.55 -0.92
CA GLY A 98 9.82 14.00 -0.71
C GLY A 98 8.36 14.50 -0.75
N ILE A 99 7.42 13.67 -0.31
CA ILE A 99 5.98 13.96 -0.31
C ILE A 99 5.58 14.48 1.08
N GLU A 100 4.76 15.53 1.14
CA GLU A 100 4.25 16.00 2.44
C GLU A 100 3.25 15.02 3.06
N PRO A 101 3.33 14.76 4.38
CA PRO A 101 2.39 13.88 5.08
C PRO A 101 1.00 14.53 5.28
N ASP A 102 0.90 15.85 5.17
CA ASP A 102 -0.33 16.63 5.39
C ASP A 102 -1.27 16.57 4.17
N ARG A 103 -2.43 15.94 4.35
CA ARG A 103 -3.50 15.82 3.34
C ARG A 103 -4.02 17.18 2.85
N GLU A 104 -3.92 18.23 3.66
CA GLU A 104 -4.50 19.54 3.37
C GLU A 104 -3.61 20.46 2.53
N LYS A 105 -2.30 20.18 2.45
CA LYS A 105 -1.32 21.10 1.82
C LYS A 105 -0.78 20.62 0.48
N GLY A 106 -0.95 19.35 0.10
CA GLY A 106 -0.37 18.89 -1.15
C GLY A 106 -0.70 17.46 -1.60
N PHE A 107 0.22 16.93 -2.39
CA PHE A 107 0.24 15.55 -2.85
C PHE A 107 0.48 14.65 -1.64
N HIS A 108 -0.36 13.63 -1.43
CA HIS A 108 -0.23 12.69 -0.32
C HIS A 108 -0.19 11.27 -0.87
N LEU A 109 0.51 10.39 -0.17
CA LEU A 109 0.53 8.97 -0.49
C LEU A 109 -0.71 8.30 0.10
N ASP A 110 -1.62 7.87 -0.77
CA ASP A 110 -2.79 7.09 -0.36
C ASP A 110 -2.34 5.74 0.23
N VAL A 111 -3.01 5.29 1.29
CA VAL A 111 -2.79 3.98 1.90
C VAL A 111 -3.03 2.88 0.87
N GLU A 112 -3.98 3.07 -0.04
CA GLU A 112 -4.28 2.12 -1.09
C GLU A 112 -3.09 1.90 -2.05
N ASP A 113 -2.35 2.97 -2.36
CA ASP A 113 -1.19 2.93 -3.25
C ASP A 113 0.03 2.36 -2.54
N TYR A 114 0.19 2.67 -1.25
CA TYR A 114 1.21 2.06 -0.41
C TYR A 114 1.03 0.53 -0.36
N LEU A 115 -0.16 0.05 0.00
CA LEU A 115 -0.47 -1.38 0.06
C LEU A 115 -0.33 -2.08 -1.29
N SER A 116 -0.73 -1.41 -2.37
CA SER A 116 -0.54 -1.92 -3.73
C SER A 116 0.94 -2.10 -4.08
N GLY A 117 1.82 -1.19 -3.63
CA GLY A 117 3.27 -1.29 -3.82
C GLY A 117 3.88 -2.45 -3.03
N VAL A 118 3.41 -2.68 -1.80
CA VAL A 118 3.84 -3.82 -0.96
C VAL A 118 3.44 -5.17 -1.56
N LEU A 119 2.28 -5.26 -2.21
CA LEU A 119 1.89 -6.49 -2.92
C LEU A 119 2.81 -6.78 -4.12
N ILE A 120 3.23 -5.73 -4.84
CA ILE A 120 4.21 -5.88 -5.94
C ILE A 120 5.56 -6.36 -5.39
N LEU A 121 5.98 -5.84 -4.22
CA LEU A 121 7.18 -6.29 -3.53
C LEU A 121 7.13 -7.80 -3.25
N ALA A 122 6.04 -8.31 -2.70
CA ALA A 122 5.90 -9.74 -2.40
C ALA A 122 6.09 -10.62 -3.65
N SER A 123 5.53 -10.22 -4.80
CA SER A 123 5.72 -10.94 -6.06
C SER A 123 7.16 -10.92 -6.57
N GLU A 124 7.89 -9.82 -6.36
CA GLU A 124 9.31 -9.75 -6.72
C GLU A 124 10.20 -10.53 -5.73
N LEU A 125 9.82 -10.59 -4.45
CA LEU A 125 10.51 -11.43 -3.46
C LEU A 125 10.34 -12.92 -3.76
N SER A 126 9.18 -13.36 -4.26
CA SER A 126 8.98 -14.74 -4.69
C SER A 126 9.91 -15.13 -5.84
N ARG A 127 10.19 -14.19 -6.75
CA ARG A 127 11.17 -14.34 -7.82
C ARG A 127 12.61 -14.30 -7.31
N LEU A 128 12.92 -13.40 -6.38
CA LEU A 128 14.24 -13.29 -5.77
C LEU A 128 14.60 -14.56 -5.00
N SER A 129 13.65 -15.20 -4.32
CA SER A 129 13.85 -16.46 -3.60
C SER A 129 14.38 -17.56 -4.53
N VAL A 130 13.71 -17.79 -5.66
CA VAL A 130 14.14 -18.79 -6.67
C VAL A 130 15.51 -18.46 -7.25
N ASN A 131 15.75 -17.18 -7.57
CA ASN A 131 17.03 -16.72 -8.10
C ASN A 131 18.16 -16.89 -7.08
N SER A 132 17.88 -16.68 -5.78
CA SER A 132 18.87 -16.83 -4.71
C SER A 132 19.30 -18.29 -4.56
N VAL A 133 18.36 -19.23 -4.62
CA VAL A 133 18.67 -20.67 -4.63
C VAL A 133 19.54 -21.05 -5.83
N THR A 134 19.25 -20.47 -7.00
CA THR A 134 20.03 -20.73 -8.22
C THR A 134 21.45 -20.14 -8.12
N ALA A 135 21.61 -19.04 -7.40
CA ALA A 135 22.91 -18.42 -7.11
C ALA A 135 23.68 -19.13 -5.97
N GLY A 136 23.10 -20.13 -5.32
CA GLY A 136 23.71 -20.87 -4.22
C GLY A 136 23.53 -20.25 -2.83
N ASP A 137 22.68 -19.22 -2.70
CA ASP A 137 22.30 -18.65 -1.41
C ASP A 137 21.00 -19.29 -0.92
N TYR A 138 21.13 -20.13 0.12
CA TYR A 138 20.04 -20.88 0.72
C TYR A 138 19.48 -20.24 2.00
N ALA A 139 20.11 -19.18 2.51
CA ALA A 139 19.64 -18.50 3.72
C ALA A 139 18.52 -17.50 3.37
N ARG A 140 18.68 -16.76 2.27
CA ARG A 140 17.70 -15.75 1.82
C ARG A 140 16.28 -16.26 1.64
N PRO A 141 16.03 -17.42 1.00
CA PRO A 141 14.67 -17.96 0.86
C PRO A 141 13.94 -18.17 2.18
N LEU A 142 14.66 -18.50 3.26
CA LEU A 142 14.09 -18.68 4.60
C LEU A 142 13.59 -17.34 5.15
N HIS A 143 14.43 -16.29 5.10
CA HIS A 143 14.05 -14.95 5.54
C HIS A 143 12.89 -14.38 4.71
N ILE A 144 12.91 -14.60 3.39
CA ILE A 144 11.83 -14.18 2.48
C ILE A 144 10.51 -14.89 2.86
N SER A 145 10.56 -16.18 3.20
CA SER A 145 9.36 -16.94 3.60
C SER A 145 8.74 -16.40 4.88
N THR A 146 9.55 -16.09 5.90
CA THR A 146 9.06 -15.47 7.15
C THR A 146 8.44 -14.11 6.86
N PHE A 147 9.13 -13.26 6.09
CA PHE A 147 8.66 -11.92 5.74
C PHE A 147 7.33 -11.92 4.97
N ILE A 148 7.17 -12.79 3.96
CA ILE A 148 5.93 -12.89 3.19
C ILE A 148 4.76 -13.40 4.05
N ASN A 149 5.02 -14.30 5.01
CA ASN A 149 4.00 -14.76 5.95
C ASN A 149 3.55 -13.67 6.94
N GLU A 150 4.48 -12.82 7.39
CA GLU A 150 4.16 -11.63 8.18
C GLU A 150 3.30 -10.64 7.39
N LEU A 151 3.59 -10.47 6.08
CA LEU A 151 2.75 -9.69 5.19
C LEU A 151 1.34 -10.28 5.05
N ASP A 152 1.17 -11.58 4.79
CA ASP A 152 -0.17 -12.21 4.71
C ASP A 152 -0.96 -11.99 6.00
N SER A 153 -0.31 -12.16 7.15
CA SER A 153 -0.90 -11.92 8.46
C SER A 153 -1.32 -10.46 8.65
N GLY A 154 -0.48 -9.51 8.23
CA GLY A 154 -0.79 -8.08 8.24
C GLY A 154 -1.99 -7.74 7.35
N PHE A 155 -2.03 -8.26 6.12
CA PHE A 155 -3.14 -8.03 5.20
C PHE A 155 -4.45 -8.65 5.68
N ARG A 156 -4.43 -9.77 6.42
CA ARG A 156 -5.65 -10.33 7.07
C ARG A 156 -6.26 -9.41 8.12
N LEU A 157 -5.45 -8.58 8.78
CA LEU A 157 -5.94 -7.60 9.75
C LEU A 157 -6.67 -6.44 9.08
N LEU A 158 -6.37 -6.17 7.81
CA LEU A 158 -6.99 -5.08 7.07
C LEU A 158 -8.36 -5.48 6.53
N ASN A 159 -9.39 -4.71 6.89
CA ASN A 159 -10.70 -4.86 6.25
C ASN A 159 -10.73 -4.10 4.92
N LEU A 160 -10.10 -4.69 3.90
CA LEU A 160 -10.08 -4.13 2.54
C LEU A 160 -11.51 -4.05 2.00
N LYS A 161 -12.10 -2.87 1.82
CA LYS A 161 -13.41 -2.70 1.16
C LYS A 161 -13.31 -2.53 -0.37
N ASN A 162 -12.11 -2.29 -0.91
CA ASN A 162 -11.86 -2.06 -2.34
C ASN A 162 -11.69 -3.34 -3.15
N ASP A 163 -12.39 -3.43 -4.29
CA ASP A 163 -12.36 -4.58 -5.19
C ASP A 163 -10.99 -4.76 -5.89
N SER A 164 -10.29 -3.66 -6.20
CA SER A 164 -9.02 -3.71 -6.93
C SER A 164 -7.84 -4.20 -6.07
N LEU A 165 -7.76 -3.77 -4.81
CA LEU A 165 -6.77 -4.26 -3.84
C LEU A 165 -7.03 -5.71 -3.47
N ARG A 166 -8.31 -6.11 -3.29
CA ARG A 166 -8.69 -7.51 -3.04
C ARG A 166 -8.20 -8.43 -4.15
N LYS A 167 -8.42 -8.05 -5.42
CA LYS A 167 -7.92 -8.82 -6.57
C LYS A 167 -6.40 -8.99 -6.59
N ARG A 168 -5.63 -7.99 -6.14
CA ARG A 168 -4.18 -8.10 -6.03
C ARG A 168 -3.76 -8.94 -4.84
N TYR A 169 -4.44 -8.78 -3.70
CA TYR A 169 -4.21 -9.58 -2.50
C TYR A 169 -4.50 -11.06 -2.74
N ASP A 170 -5.51 -11.40 -3.54
CA ASP A 170 -5.75 -12.78 -3.99
C ASP A 170 -4.56 -13.40 -4.74
N GLY A 171 -3.67 -12.57 -5.30
CA GLY A 171 -2.39 -12.97 -5.90
C GLY A 171 -1.35 -13.42 -4.88
N LEU A 172 -1.33 -12.79 -3.69
CA LEU A 172 -0.32 -13.00 -2.65
C LEU A 172 -0.24 -14.47 -2.19
N LYS A 173 -1.39 -15.16 -2.12
CA LYS A 173 -1.42 -16.59 -1.74
C LYS A 173 -0.59 -17.49 -2.66
N TYR A 174 -0.47 -17.12 -3.94
CA TYR A 174 0.35 -17.86 -4.90
C TYR A 174 1.84 -17.58 -4.67
N ASP A 175 2.19 -16.34 -4.33
CA ASP A 175 3.56 -15.97 -3.98
C ASP A 175 4.02 -16.65 -2.68
N VAL A 176 3.17 -16.66 -1.65
CA VAL A 176 3.40 -17.39 -0.38
C VAL A 176 3.69 -18.86 -0.68
N LYS A 177 2.77 -19.53 -1.38
CA LYS A 177 2.90 -20.95 -1.71
C LYS A 177 4.18 -21.25 -2.49
N LYS A 178 4.52 -20.41 -3.46
CA LYS A 178 5.73 -20.57 -4.27
C LYS A 178 7.00 -20.47 -3.43
N VAL A 179 7.06 -19.53 -2.49
CA VAL A 179 8.22 -19.39 -1.60
C VAL A 179 8.30 -20.54 -0.60
N GLU A 180 7.16 -21.03 -0.08
CA GLU A 180 7.12 -22.21 0.77
C GLU A 180 7.59 -23.47 0.05
N GLU A 181 7.21 -23.67 -1.21
CA GLU A 181 7.71 -24.77 -2.05
C GLU A 181 9.24 -24.71 -2.21
N VAL A 182 9.80 -23.51 -2.42
CA VAL A 182 11.26 -23.32 -2.49
C VAL A 182 11.94 -23.68 -1.16
N VAL A 183 11.40 -23.20 -0.04
CA VAL A 183 11.95 -23.52 1.29
C VAL A 183 11.82 -25.02 1.61
N TYR A 184 10.71 -25.63 1.22
CA TYR A 184 10.51 -27.07 1.37
C TYR A 184 11.55 -27.87 0.58
N ASP A 185 11.80 -27.49 -0.68
CA ASP A 185 12.82 -28.12 -1.53
C ASP A 185 14.24 -27.99 -0.95
N LEU A 186 14.56 -26.88 -0.28
CA LEU A 186 15.83 -26.72 0.45
C LEU A 186 15.89 -27.60 1.70
N SER A 187 14.77 -27.69 2.42
CA SER A 187 14.65 -28.45 3.65
C SER A 187 14.86 -29.95 3.42
N ILE A 188 14.24 -30.52 2.38
CA ILE A 188 14.39 -31.94 2.03
C ILE A 188 15.80 -32.28 1.55
N ARG A 189 16.53 -31.31 1.00
CA ARG A 189 17.93 -31.46 0.55
C ARG A 189 18.93 -31.28 1.70
N GLY A 190 18.48 -30.87 2.89
CA GLY A 190 19.30 -30.78 4.09
C GLY A 190 20.00 -29.44 4.32
N PHE A 191 19.69 -28.41 3.53
CA PHE A 191 20.33 -27.08 3.65
C PHE A 191 19.94 -26.32 4.93
N ASN A 192 18.94 -26.79 5.68
CA ASN A 192 18.55 -26.20 6.97
C ASN A 192 19.40 -26.67 8.17
N LYS A 193 20.28 -27.66 8.00
CA LYS A 193 21.08 -28.19 9.13
C LYS A 193 22.30 -27.33 9.48
N GLU A 194 22.87 -26.58 8.53
CA GLU A 194 24.06 -25.77 8.78
C GLU A 194 23.72 -24.40 9.39
N THR A 195 22.61 -23.77 9.02
CA THR A 195 22.16 -22.51 9.63
C THR A 195 21.71 -22.68 11.08
N ALA A 196 21.12 -23.83 11.42
CA ALA A 196 20.78 -24.16 12.81
C ALA A 196 22.03 -24.42 13.68
N ALA A 197 23.13 -24.91 13.09
CA ALA A 197 24.40 -25.08 13.81
C ALA A 197 25.14 -23.75 14.04
N ALA A 198 25.02 -22.80 13.10
CA ALA A 198 25.66 -21.48 13.23
C ALA A 198 25.02 -20.57 14.30
N CYS A 199 23.74 -20.74 14.61
CA CYS A 199 23.05 -19.99 15.67
C CYS A 199 23.33 -20.52 17.10
N VAL A 200 23.99 -21.67 17.26
CA VAL A 200 24.35 -22.21 18.59
C VAL A 200 25.75 -21.75 19.03
N GLU A 201 26.55 -21.16 18.13
CA GLU A 201 27.96 -20.84 18.37
C GLU A 201 28.28 -19.32 18.34
N LYS A 202 27.29 -18.45 18.59
CA LYS A 202 27.53 -17.01 18.84
C LYS A 202 26.83 -16.52 20.10
#